data_AF-A0A6J5ZXV4-F1
#
_entry.id   AF-A0A6J5ZXV4-F1
#
_cell.length_a   1.000
_cell.length_b   1.000
_cell.length_c   1.000
_cell.angle_alpha   90.00
_cell.angle_beta   90.00
_cell.angle_gamma   90.00
#
_symmetry.space_group_name_H-M   'P 1'
#
loop_
_entity.id
_entity.type
_entity.pdbx_description
1 polymer ?
#
loop_
_entity_poly.entity_id
_entity_poly.type
_entity_poly.pdbx_seq_one_letter_code
_entity_poly.pdbx_strand_id
1 'polypeptide(L)'
;MESGQRYRLRAPSSGREIVIEAQPDVIYRDEQSGEVLEVVGEVLPLAPSQSRLPWAVENLRFCDRCGAMAQRDLNECPTCDRRMAPLA
;
A
#
# COMPACT_ATOMS: atom_id res chain seq x y z
N MET A 1 11.07 7.24 7.31
CA MET A 1 10.80 7.66 5.91
C MET A 1 9.41 7.17 5.57
N GLU A 2 8.44 8.07 5.51
CA GLU A 2 7.09 7.79 5.03
C GLU A 2 7.16 7.37 3.56
N SER A 3 6.42 6.34 3.15
CA SER A 3 6.36 5.91 1.74
C SER A 3 5.35 6.75 0.97
N GLY A 4 5.61 6.97 -0.32
CA GLY A 4 4.68 7.65 -1.23
C GLY A 4 3.38 6.87 -1.42
N GLN A 5 2.33 7.54 -1.89
CA GLN A 5 1.07 6.86 -2.21
C GLN A 5 1.30 5.88 -3.36
N ARG A 6 0.88 4.62 -3.15
CA ARG A 6 0.90 3.60 -4.20
C ARG A 6 -0.44 3.52 -4.90
N TYR A 7 -0.40 3.42 -6.21
CA TYR A 7 -1.57 3.29 -7.05
C TYR A 7 -1.47 2.02 -7.88
N ARG A 8 -2.63 1.48 -8.23
CA ARG A 8 -2.74 0.45 -9.25
C ARG A 8 -3.07 1.11 -10.58
N LEU A 9 -2.18 0.96 -11.54
CA LEU A 9 -2.36 1.50 -12.87
C LEU A 9 -2.59 0.37 -13.87
N ARG A 10 -3.43 0.63 -14.87
CA ARG A 10 -3.84 -0.34 -15.89
C ARG A 10 -3.59 0.21 -17.29
N ALA A 11 -3.03 -0.65 -18.13
CA ALA A 11 -2.96 -0.48 -19.58
C ALA A 11 -4.35 -0.72 -20.21
N PRO A 12 -4.98 0.26 -20.89
CA PRO A 12 -6.32 0.10 -21.43
C PRO A 12 -6.42 -0.99 -22.50
N SER A 13 -5.39 -1.10 -23.35
CA SER A 13 -5.44 -2.01 -24.51
C SER A 13 -5.20 -3.48 -24.12
N SER A 14 -4.21 -3.73 -23.27
CA SER A 14 -3.79 -5.08 -22.87
C SER A 14 -4.43 -5.56 -21.57
N GLY A 15 -4.96 -4.64 -20.77
CA GLY A 15 -5.47 -4.92 -19.43
C GLY A 15 -4.39 -5.20 -18.38
N ARG A 16 -3.10 -5.13 -18.73
CA ARG A 16 -1.99 -5.34 -17.81
C ARG A 16 -2.03 -4.32 -16.68
N GLU A 17 -1.82 -4.78 -15.44
CA GLU A 17 -1.82 -3.93 -14.25
C GLU A 17 -0.43 -3.88 -13.61
N ILE A 18 -0.08 -2.74 -13.03
CA ILE A 18 1.12 -2.53 -12.22
C ILE A 18 0.76 -1.78 -10.94
N VAL A 19 1.59 -1.96 -9.90
CA VAL A 19 1.51 -1.17 -8.66
C VAL A 19 2.81 -0.43 -8.47
N ILE A 20 2.75 0.90 -8.44
CA ILE A 20 3.90 1.78 -8.25
C ILE A 20 3.56 2.91 -7.29
N GLU A 21 4.59 3.55 -6.72
CA GLU A 21 4.41 4.88 -6.14
C GLU A 21 4.19 5.89 -7.27
N ALA A 22 3.12 6.68 -7.16
CA ALA A 22 2.75 7.65 -8.17
C ALA A 22 2.26 8.95 -7.53
N GLN A 23 2.26 10.02 -8.32
CA GLN A 23 1.76 11.33 -7.91
C GLN A 23 0.43 11.62 -8.61
N PRO A 24 -0.49 12.33 -7.92
CA PRO A 24 -1.65 12.92 -8.58
C PRO A 24 -1.22 13.81 -9.77
N ASP A 25 -2.06 13.87 -10.79
CA ASP A 25 -1.90 14.73 -11.98
C ASP A 25 -0.67 14.44 -12.87
N VAL A 26 0.08 13.36 -12.60
CA VAL A 26 1.17 12.90 -13.47
C VAL A 26 0.65 11.83 -14.44
N ILE A 27 0.96 12.01 -15.73
CA ILE A 27 0.63 11.03 -16.77
C ILE A 27 1.72 9.97 -16.83
N TYR A 28 1.35 8.73 -16.49
CA TYR A 28 2.23 7.58 -16.61
C TYR A 28 2.01 6.89 -17.95
N ARG A 29 3.11 6.45 -18.57
CA ARG A 29 3.08 5.71 -19.83
C ARG A 29 3.75 4.35 -19.66
N ASP A 30 3.21 3.36 -20.35
CA ASP A 30 3.88 2.08 -20.48
C ASP A 30 5.16 2.23 -21.30
N GLU A 31 6.26 1.63 -20.84
CA GLU A 31 7.56 1.74 -21.51
C GLU A 31 7.57 1.04 -22.88
N GLN A 32 6.86 -0.08 -23.02
CA GLN A 32 6.91 -0.90 -24.24
C GLN A 32 5.97 -0.37 -25.33
N SER A 33 4.73 -0.02 -24.95
CA SER A 33 3.70 0.42 -25.89
C SER A 33 3.53 1.93 -26.01
N GLY A 34 4.01 2.71 -25.03
CA GLY A 34 3.81 4.16 -24.95
C GLY A 34 2.39 4.59 -24.56
N GLU A 35 1.49 3.64 -24.30
CA GLU A 35 0.10 3.91 -23.93
C GLU A 35 0.01 4.61 -22.57
N VAL A 36 -0.97 5.49 -22.40
CA VAL A 36 -1.22 6.14 -21.10
C VAL A 36 -1.85 5.11 -20.17
N LEU A 37 -1.26 4.95 -18.99
CA LEU A 37 -1.77 4.08 -17.95
C LEU A 37 -2.83 4.82 -17.12
N GLU A 38 -3.96 4.14 -16.88
CA GLU A 38 -5.05 4.68 -16.10
C GLU A 38 -4.94 4.26 -14.63
N VAL A 39 -5.17 5.18 -13.70
CA VAL A 39 -5.29 4.85 -12.28
C VAL A 39 -6.63 4.16 -12.05
N VAL A 40 -6.59 2.90 -11.63
CA VAL A 40 -7.80 2.08 -11.36
C VAL A 40 -7.98 1.76 -9.88
N GLY A 41 -7.09 2.28 -9.01
CA GLY A 41 -7.26 2.17 -7.57
C GLY A 41 -6.08 2.71 -6.78
N GLU A 42 -6.34 2.97 -5.51
CA GLU A 42 -5.36 3.32 -4.49
C GLU A 42 -5.05 2.11 -3.62
N VAL A 43 -3.76 1.89 -3.35
CA VAL A 43 -3.34 0.80 -2.48
C VAL A 43 -3.29 1.30 -1.04
N LEU A 44 -4.06 0.66 -0.18
CA LEU A 44 -4.05 0.92 1.26
C LEU A 44 -2.78 0.33 1.91
N PRO A 45 -2.25 0.94 2.98
CA PRO A 45 -2.73 2.18 3.61
C PRO A 45 -2.46 3.41 2.74
N LEU A 46 -3.31 4.43 2.86
CA LEU A 46 -3.07 5.71 2.20
C LEU A 46 -1.84 6.40 2.80
N ALA A 47 -1.07 7.07 1.97
CA ALA A 47 0.04 7.89 2.40
C ALA A 47 -0.47 9.20 3.06
N PRO A 48 0.25 9.74 4.06
CA PRO A 48 1.45 9.15 4.67
C PRO A 48 1.09 7.93 5.53
N SER A 49 1.88 6.87 5.39
CA SER A 49 1.78 5.71 6.28
C SER A 49 3.17 5.28 6.74
N GLN A 50 3.22 4.80 7.98
CA GLN A 50 4.41 4.17 8.53
C GLN A 50 4.61 2.75 8.00
N SER A 51 3.54 2.10 7.51
CA SER A 51 3.60 0.76 6.93
C SER A 51 3.84 0.83 5.43
N ARG A 52 4.69 -0.07 4.94
CA ARG A 52 5.00 -0.24 3.51
C ARG A 52 4.29 -1.46 2.92
N LEU A 53 3.55 -2.20 3.72
CA LEU A 53 2.83 -3.39 3.27
C LEU A 53 1.42 -3.03 2.80
N PRO A 54 0.94 -3.58 1.67
CA PRO A 54 -0.46 -3.46 1.29
C PRO A 54 -1.40 -3.98 2.38
N TRP A 55 -2.57 -3.36 2.53
CA TRP A 55 -3.62 -3.82 3.44
C TRP A 55 -4.27 -5.10 2.93
N ALA A 56 -3.63 -6.22 3.23
CA ALA A 56 -4.04 -7.57 2.84
C ALA A 56 -3.86 -8.52 4.04
N VAL A 57 -4.65 -9.58 4.13
CA VAL A 57 -4.73 -10.47 5.31
C VAL A 57 -3.36 -11.00 5.71
N GLU A 58 -2.52 -11.39 4.75
CA GLU A 58 -1.16 -11.89 4.91
C GLU A 58 -0.16 -10.85 5.50
N ASN A 59 -0.51 -9.57 5.41
CA ASN A 59 0.28 -8.45 5.92
C ASN A 59 -0.25 -7.92 7.25
N LEU A 60 -1.30 -8.51 7.80
CA LEU A 60 -1.90 -8.09 9.05
C LEU A 60 -1.53 -9.03 10.19
N ARG A 61 -1.52 -8.47 11.39
CA ARG A 61 -1.41 -9.17 12.66
C ARG A 61 -2.39 -8.60 13.67
N PHE A 62 -2.74 -9.40 14.66
CA PHE A 62 -3.51 -8.91 15.81
C PHE A 62 -2.58 -8.25 16.83
N CYS A 63 -2.99 -7.09 17.33
CA CYS A 63 -2.37 -6.53 18.53
C CYS A 63 -2.68 -7.44 19.73
N ASP A 64 -1.64 -7.89 20.43
CA ASP A 64 -1.72 -8.75 21.62
C ASP A 64 -2.46 -8.09 22.81
N ARG A 65 -2.65 -6.76 22.76
CA ARG A 65 -3.36 -6.00 23.80
C ARG A 65 -4.82 -5.71 23.47
N CYS A 66 -5.09 -5.08 22.32
CA CYS A 66 -6.45 -4.59 22.00
C CYS A 66 -7.18 -5.44 20.96
N GLY A 67 -6.53 -6.43 20.34
CA GLY A 67 -7.14 -7.28 19.33
C GLY A 67 -7.39 -6.60 17.98
N ALA A 68 -7.04 -5.34 17.80
CA ALA A 68 -7.15 -4.66 16.51
C ALA A 68 -6.16 -5.25 15.48
N MET A 69 -6.54 -5.20 14.20
CA MET A 69 -5.61 -5.52 13.10
C MET A 69 -4.63 -4.38 12.91
N ALA A 70 -3.35 -4.72 12.83
CA ALA A 70 -2.25 -3.81 12.53
C ALA A 70 -1.37 -4.43 11.44
N GLN A 71 -0.69 -3.61 10.63
CA GLN A 71 0.27 -4.16 9.69
C GLN A 71 1.47 -4.79 10.43
N ARG A 72 1.94 -5.91 9.90
CA ARG A 72 2.99 -6.74 10.52
C ARG A 72 4.36 -6.11 10.53
N ASP A 73 4.60 -5.09 9.70
CA ASP A 73 5.83 -4.30 9.65
C ASP A 73 5.86 -3.16 10.68
N LEU A 74 4.76 -2.93 11.40
CA LEU A 74 4.69 -1.95 12.49
C LEU A 74 5.04 -2.60 13.84
N ASN A 75 5.85 -1.91 14.63
CA ASN A 75 6.15 -2.29 16.02
C ASN A 75 5.11 -1.77 17.02
N GLU A 76 4.47 -0.64 16.70
CA GLU A 76 3.47 0.03 17.53
C GLU A 76 2.09 -0.15 16.91
N CYS A 77 1.09 -0.45 17.75
CA CYS A 77 -0.28 -0.63 17.29
C CYS A 77 -0.86 0.75 16.87
N PRO A 78 -1.30 0.94 15.61
CA PRO A 78 -1.83 2.22 15.14
C PRO A 78 -3.18 2.59 15.77
N THR A 79 -3.80 1.68 16.53
CA THR A 79 -5.09 1.90 17.20
C THR A 79 -4.94 2.24 18.68
N CYS A 80 -3.86 1.78 19.34
CA CYS A 80 -3.73 1.91 20.79
C CYS A 80 -2.34 2.32 21.29
N ASP A 81 -1.44 2.65 20.35
CA ASP A 81 -0.08 3.18 20.48
C ASP A 81 0.88 2.31 21.31
N ARG A 82 0.45 1.13 21.74
CA ARG A 82 1.28 0.20 22.50
C ARG A 82 2.20 -0.54 21.55
N ARG A 83 3.45 -0.69 21.96
CA ARG A 83 4.39 -1.63 21.33
C ARG A 83 3.86 -3.06 21.43
N MET A 84 3.65 -3.67 20.28
CA MET A 84 3.15 -5.05 20.16
C MET A 84 4.28 -6.06 20.41
N ALA A 85 3.91 -7.27 20.85
CA ALA A 85 4.84 -8.38 20.99
C ALA A 85 5.56 -8.71 19.66
N PRO A 86 6.76 -9.31 19.68
CA PRO A 86 7.44 -9.74 18.47
C PRO A 86 6.61 -10.77 17.71
N LEU A 87 6.74 -10.79 16.38
CA LEU A 87 6.23 -11.87 15.55
C LEU A 87 7.08 -13.12 15.74
N ALA A 88 6.44 -14.30 15.70
CA ALA A 88 7.11 -15.59 15.70
C ALA A 88 7.80 -15.88 14.36
#